data_AF-A0A519Z151-F1
#
_entry.id   AF-A0A519Z151-F1
#
_cell.length_a   1.000
_cell.length_b   1.000
_cell.length_c   1.000
_cell.angle_alpha   90.00
_cell.angle_beta   90.00
_cell.angle_gamma   90.00
#
_symmetry.space_group_name_H-M   'P 1'
#
loop_
_entity.id
_entity.type
_entity.pdbx_description
1 polymer ?
#
loop_
_entity_poly.entity_id
_entity_poly.type
_entity_poly.pdbx_seq_one_letter_code
_entity_poly.pdbx_strand_id
1 'polypeptide(L)'
;SIASTLGSLEATSKKVDALVGSDGSRISAIFANLENITGNLKGNNQKINDILLNINTVTDKFAAMNFQQTVDNANKAIADMQGAINKVNRGEGSLGKLINDDALYNNLANASKNLDLLMVDLKANPKRYVHFSVFGGNKDK
;
A
#
# COMPACT_ATOMS: atom_id res chain seq x y z
N SER A 1 -42.20 -68.09 -39.24
CA SER A 1 -40.75 -67.82 -39.26
C SER A 1 -40.41 -66.45 -39.84
N ILE A 2 -40.78 -66.12 -41.08
CA ILE A 2 -40.46 -64.82 -41.72
C ILE A 2 -41.04 -63.61 -40.96
N ALA A 3 -42.31 -63.66 -40.55
CA ALA A 3 -42.94 -62.57 -39.79
C ALA A 3 -42.20 -62.26 -38.46
N SER A 4 -41.71 -63.29 -37.78
CA SER A 4 -40.92 -63.12 -36.56
C SER A 4 -39.56 -62.49 -36.85
N THR A 5 -38.91 -62.88 -37.95
CA THR A 5 -37.64 -62.26 -38.40
C THR A 5 -37.84 -60.80 -38.77
N LEU A 6 -38.92 -60.47 -39.48
CA LEU A 6 -39.27 -59.10 -39.86
C LEU A 6 -39.50 -58.22 -38.63
N GLY A 7 -40.24 -58.73 -37.63
CA GLY A 7 -40.44 -58.03 -36.36
C GLY A 7 -39.15 -57.81 -35.57
N SER A 8 -38.24 -58.79 -35.56
CA SER A 8 -36.91 -58.63 -34.93
C SER A 8 -36.04 -57.60 -35.65
N LEU A 9 -36.08 -57.56 -36.99
CA LEU A 9 -35.38 -56.55 -37.79
C LEU A 9 -35.95 -55.15 -37.54
N GLU A 10 -37.27 -55.00 -37.48
CA GLU A 10 -37.92 -53.73 -37.15
C GLU A 10 -37.52 -53.23 -35.75
N ALA A 11 -37.55 -54.11 -34.74
CA ALA A 11 -37.13 -53.78 -33.39
C ALA A 11 -35.65 -53.40 -33.31
N THR A 12 -34.79 -54.08 -34.07
CA THR A 12 -33.36 -53.76 -34.16
C THR A 12 -33.15 -52.41 -34.84
N SER A 13 -33.84 -52.14 -35.94
CA SER A 13 -33.78 -50.85 -36.64
C SER A 13 -34.20 -49.70 -35.73
N LYS A 14 -35.29 -49.85 -34.95
CA LYS A 14 -35.71 -48.84 -33.96
C LYS A 14 -34.66 -48.61 -32.87
N LYS A 15 -33.98 -49.66 -32.39
CA LYS A 15 -32.88 -49.52 -31.41
C LYS A 15 -31.67 -48.80 -32.02
N VAL A 16 -31.33 -49.11 -33.26
CA VAL A 16 -30.25 -48.43 -33.98
C VAL A 16 -30.59 -46.95 -34.19
N ASP A 17 -31.81 -46.63 -34.60
CA ASP A 17 -32.26 -45.25 -34.77
C ASP A 17 -32.19 -44.45 -33.45
N ALA A 18 -32.66 -45.06 -32.35
CA ALA A 18 -32.56 -44.47 -31.02
C ALA A 18 -31.10 -44.29 -30.56
N LEU A 19 -30.23 -45.27 -30.82
CA LEU A 19 -28.79 -45.17 -30.52
C LEU A 19 -28.13 -44.06 -31.32
N VAL A 20 -28.38 -43.99 -32.63
CA VAL A 20 -27.83 -42.97 -33.53
C VAL A 20 -28.30 -41.57 -33.11
N GLY A 21 -29.57 -41.40 -32.74
CA GLY A 21 -30.07 -40.12 -32.22
C GLY A 21 -29.45 -39.72 -30.87
N SER A 22 -29.34 -40.66 -29.94
CA SER A 22 -28.72 -40.44 -28.62
C SER A 22 -27.23 -40.11 -28.74
N ASP A 23 -26.49 -40.90 -29.52
CA ASP A 23 -25.05 -40.69 -29.70
C ASP A 23 -24.77 -39.43 -30.52
N GLY A 24 -25.62 -39.10 -31.50
CA GLY A 24 -25.57 -37.80 -32.19
C GLY A 24 -25.68 -36.63 -31.22
N SER A 25 -26.64 -36.69 -30.29
CA SER A 25 -26.82 -35.66 -29.26
C SER A 25 -25.62 -35.55 -28.31
N ARG A 26 -25.05 -36.69 -27.89
CA ARG A 26 -23.83 -36.73 -27.06
C ARG A 26 -22.62 -36.16 -27.79
N ILE A 27 -22.45 -36.51 -29.06
CA ILE A 27 -21.34 -36.02 -29.90
C ILE A 27 -21.46 -34.51 -30.08
N SER A 28 -22.65 -33.96 -30.33
CA SER A 28 -22.85 -32.51 -30.39
C SER A 28 -22.47 -31.81 -29.08
N ALA A 29 -22.83 -32.39 -27.93
CA ALA A 29 -22.44 -31.86 -26.63
C ALA A 29 -20.91 -31.91 -26.41
N ILE A 30 -20.24 -32.98 -26.86
CA ILE A 30 -18.77 -33.09 -26.83
C ILE A 30 -18.13 -32.00 -27.68
N PHE A 31 -18.62 -31.77 -28.91
CA PHE A 31 -18.07 -30.71 -29.77
C PHE A 31 -18.29 -29.32 -29.20
N ALA A 32 -19.45 -29.04 -28.62
CA ALA A 32 -19.70 -27.77 -27.93
C ALA A 32 -18.74 -27.57 -26.74
N ASN A 33 -18.48 -28.63 -25.96
CA ASN A 33 -17.50 -28.58 -24.87
C ASN A 33 -16.07 -28.37 -25.39
N LEU A 34 -15.68 -29.03 -26.49
CA LEU A 34 -14.37 -28.85 -27.11
C LEU A 34 -14.19 -27.44 -27.65
N GLU A 35 -15.21 -26.86 -28.29
CA GLU A 35 -15.20 -25.46 -28.73
C GLU A 35 -15.04 -24.50 -27.55
N ASN A 36 -15.76 -24.73 -26.46
CA ASN A 36 -15.59 -23.94 -25.23
C ASN A 36 -14.18 -24.08 -24.63
N ILE A 37 -13.63 -25.29 -24.53
CA ILE A 37 -12.28 -25.52 -23.98
C ILE A 37 -11.23 -24.83 -24.86
N THR A 38 -11.28 -25.07 -26.17
CA THR A 38 -10.34 -24.49 -27.13
C THR A 38 -10.46 -22.97 -27.23
N GLY A 39 -11.69 -22.44 -27.14
CA GLY A 39 -11.96 -21.00 -27.03
C GLY A 39 -11.38 -20.40 -25.75
N ASN A 40 -11.54 -21.05 -24.59
CA ASN A 40 -10.95 -20.62 -23.32
C ASN A 40 -9.41 -20.66 -23.37
N LEU A 41 -8.81 -21.70 -23.95
CA LEU A 41 -7.36 -21.80 -24.14
C LEU A 41 -6.85 -20.66 -25.02
N LYS A 42 -7.51 -20.40 -26.15
CA LYS A 42 -7.17 -19.30 -27.06
C LYS A 42 -7.31 -17.94 -26.37
N GLY A 43 -8.41 -17.72 -25.63
CA GLY A 43 -8.68 -16.48 -24.92
C GLY A 43 -7.73 -16.20 -23.76
N ASN A 44 -7.19 -17.25 -23.12
CA ASN A 44 -6.25 -17.11 -22.00
C ASN A 44 -4.78 -17.14 -22.41
N ASN A 45 -4.44 -17.50 -23.67
CA ASN A 45 -3.06 -17.57 -24.13
C ASN A 45 -2.29 -16.26 -23.91
N GLN A 46 -2.92 -15.11 -24.21
CA GLN A 46 -2.31 -13.80 -23.97
C GLN A 46 -2.07 -13.55 -22.46
N LYS A 47 -3.06 -13.84 -21.60
CA LYS A 47 -2.90 -13.67 -20.14
C LYS A 47 -1.80 -14.56 -19.58
N ILE A 48 -1.69 -15.81 -20.05
CA ILE A 48 -0.62 -16.72 -19.67
C ILE A 48 0.73 -16.12 -20.08
N ASN A 49 0.85 -15.60 -21.30
CA ASN A 49 2.07 -14.98 -21.78
C ASN A 49 2.44 -13.75 -20.93
N ASP A 50 1.47 -12.89 -20.59
CA ASP A 50 1.68 -11.72 -19.73
C ASP A 50 2.12 -12.12 -18.32
N ILE A 51 1.52 -13.17 -17.75
CA ILE A 51 1.93 -13.73 -16.45
C ILE A 51 3.37 -14.23 -16.50
N LEU A 52 3.76 -14.96 -17.55
CA LEU A 52 5.12 -15.47 -17.71
C LEU A 52 6.14 -14.32 -17.84
N LEU A 53 5.82 -13.28 -18.63
CA LEU A 53 6.65 -12.08 -18.74
C LEU A 53 6.78 -11.32 -17.41
N ASN A 54 5.68 -11.19 -16.67
CA ASN A 54 5.67 -10.56 -15.35
C ASN A 54 6.47 -11.36 -14.33
N ILE A 55 6.35 -12.69 -14.30
CA ILE A 55 7.13 -13.56 -13.41
C ILE A 55 8.62 -13.43 -13.70
N ASN A 56 9.03 -13.45 -14.96
CA ASN A 56 10.44 -13.23 -15.33
C ASN A 56 10.92 -11.87 -14.83
N THR A 57 10.16 -10.80 -15.11
CA THR A 57 10.50 -9.44 -14.68
C THR A 57 10.60 -9.29 -13.16
N VAL A 58 9.64 -9.85 -12.41
CA VAL A 58 9.64 -9.81 -10.94
C VAL A 58 10.80 -10.63 -10.38
N THR A 59 11.06 -11.80 -10.95
CA THR A 59 12.15 -12.68 -10.53
C THR A 59 13.51 -12.02 -10.78
N ASP A 60 13.71 -11.38 -11.93
CA ASP A 60 14.93 -10.64 -12.25
C ASP A 60 15.12 -9.44 -11.30
N LYS A 61 14.05 -8.67 -11.07
CA LYS A 61 14.09 -7.57 -10.08
C LYS A 61 14.41 -8.07 -8.68
N PHE A 62 13.83 -9.19 -8.27
CA PHE A 62 14.09 -9.79 -6.97
C PHE A 62 15.53 -10.29 -6.85
N ALA A 63 16.04 -10.97 -7.86
CA ALA A 63 17.43 -11.42 -7.91
C ALA A 63 18.43 -10.25 -7.91
N ALA A 64 18.05 -9.12 -8.52
CA ALA A 64 18.86 -7.90 -8.54
C ALA A 64 18.80 -7.08 -7.23
N MET A 65 17.86 -7.38 -6.30
CA MET A 65 17.78 -6.65 -5.04
C MET A 65 18.94 -7.01 -4.12
N ASN A 66 19.70 -5.99 -3.71
CA ASN A 66 20.77 -6.16 -2.74
C ASN A 66 20.25 -6.02 -1.29
N PHE A 67 19.52 -7.05 -0.84
CA PHE A 67 18.95 -7.08 0.51
C PHE A 67 20.05 -7.03 1.59
N GLN A 68 21.18 -7.68 1.34
CA GLN A 68 22.34 -7.66 2.23
C GLN A 68 22.82 -6.22 2.47
N GLN A 69 23.03 -5.44 1.41
CA GLN A 69 23.44 -4.03 1.53
C GLN A 69 22.40 -3.18 2.27
N THR A 70 21.10 -3.46 2.08
CA THR A 70 20.02 -2.73 2.76
C THR A 70 20.05 -3.00 4.27
N VAL A 71 20.20 -4.26 4.66
CA VAL A 71 20.33 -4.67 6.07
C VAL A 71 21.60 -4.08 6.68
N ASP A 72 22.72 -4.11 5.95
CA ASP A 72 23.99 -3.54 6.42
C ASP A 72 23.90 -2.02 6.62
N ASN A 73 23.25 -1.31 5.69
CA ASN A 73 23.01 0.12 5.81
C ASN A 73 22.07 0.44 6.99
N ALA A 74 21.02 -0.37 7.19
CA ALA A 74 20.12 -0.21 8.33
C ALA A 74 20.86 -0.43 9.66
N ASN A 75 21.64 -1.50 9.77
CA ASN A 75 22.47 -1.79 10.93
C ASN A 75 23.45 -0.64 11.23
N LYS A 76 24.08 -0.08 10.18
CA LYS A 76 24.97 1.07 10.31
C LYS A 76 24.22 2.31 10.83
N ALA A 77 23.06 2.64 10.27
CA ALA A 77 22.26 3.77 10.72
C ALA A 77 21.83 3.62 12.20
N ILE A 78 21.46 2.40 12.62
CA ILE A 78 21.13 2.11 14.01
C ILE A 78 22.37 2.30 14.91
N ALA A 79 23.53 1.81 14.49
CA ALA A 79 24.79 1.98 15.24
C ALA A 79 25.19 3.45 15.36
N ASP A 80 25.10 4.23 14.29
CA ASP A 80 25.41 5.66 14.27
C ASP A 80 24.44 6.44 15.17
N MET A 81 23.13 6.10 15.13
CA MET A 81 22.11 6.67 16.00
C MET A 81 22.40 6.36 17.47
N GLN A 82 22.73 5.11 17.80
CA GLN A 82 23.11 4.73 19.16
C GLN A 82 24.35 5.51 19.62
N GLY A 83 25.33 5.70 18.74
CA GLY A 83 26.51 6.52 19.01
C GLY A 83 26.16 7.99 19.30
N ALA A 84 25.26 8.59 18.53
CA ALA A 84 24.80 9.95 18.74
C ALA A 84 24.04 10.10 20.08
N ILE A 85 23.13 9.17 20.37
CA ILE A 85 22.39 9.15 21.64
C ILE A 85 23.35 9.00 22.82
N ASN A 86 24.35 8.12 22.71
CA ASN A 86 25.35 7.95 23.76
C ASN A 86 26.16 9.22 24.02
N LYS A 87 26.54 9.96 22.97
CA LYS A 87 27.23 11.26 23.09
C LYS A 87 26.34 12.30 23.78
N VAL A 88 25.07 12.38 23.39
CA VAL A 88 24.09 13.27 24.04
C VAL A 88 23.92 12.93 25.53
N ASN A 89 23.74 11.65 25.86
CA ASN A 89 23.59 11.19 27.25
C ASN A 89 24.84 11.46 28.10
N ARG A 90 26.03 11.49 27.51
CA ARG A 90 27.29 11.84 28.18
C ARG A 90 27.57 13.34 28.24
N GLY A 91 26.65 14.17 27.73
CA GLY A 91 26.83 15.62 27.67
C GLY A 91 27.85 16.08 26.63
N GLU A 92 28.24 15.23 25.69
CA GLU A 92 29.21 15.55 24.64
C GLU A 92 28.55 16.34 23.49
N GLY A 93 29.29 17.33 22.94
CA GLY A 93 28.81 18.21 21.87
C GLY A 93 27.89 19.33 22.36
N SER A 94 27.55 20.28 21.48
CA SER A 94 26.78 21.48 21.86
C SER A 94 25.37 21.16 22.37
N LEU A 95 24.74 20.10 21.85
CA LEU A 95 23.43 19.61 22.30
C LEU A 95 23.51 18.89 23.65
N GLY A 96 24.52 18.03 23.85
CA GLY A 96 24.75 17.37 25.15
C GLY A 96 25.11 18.39 26.25
N LYS A 97 25.89 19.42 25.90
CA LYS A 97 26.16 20.56 26.78
C LYS A 97 24.89 21.36 27.07
N LEU A 98 24.07 21.69 26.06
CA LEU A 98 22.83 22.45 26.23
C LEU A 98 21.81 21.76 27.15
N ILE A 99 21.67 20.43 27.05
CA ILE A 99 20.72 19.66 27.86
C ILE A 99 21.16 19.55 29.33
N ASN A 100 22.47 19.55 29.58
CA ASN A 100 23.03 19.43 30.93
C ASN A 100 23.48 20.77 31.54
N ASP A 101 23.16 21.92 30.91
CA ASP A 101 23.63 23.22 31.37
C ASP A 101 22.64 23.88 32.36
N ASP A 102 22.99 23.87 33.64
CA ASP A 102 22.28 24.59 34.71
C ASP A 102 22.12 26.09 34.41
N ALA A 103 23.01 26.70 33.62
CA ALA A 103 22.91 28.10 33.23
C ALA A 103 21.71 28.36 32.31
N LEU A 104 21.32 27.40 31.45
CA LEU A 104 20.11 27.53 30.64
C LEU A 104 18.86 27.50 31.51
N TYR A 105 18.79 26.58 32.48
CA TYR A 105 17.67 26.49 33.41
C TYR A 105 17.52 27.80 34.21
N ASN A 106 18.64 28.33 34.71
CA ASN A 106 18.68 29.61 35.42
C ASN A 106 18.28 30.80 34.53
N ASN A 107 18.75 30.84 33.28
CA ASN A 107 18.38 31.90 32.34
C ASN A 107 16.90 31.83 31.96
N LEU A 108 16.34 30.64 31.79
CA LEU A 108 14.91 30.43 31.51
C LEU A 108 14.04 30.81 32.71
N ALA A 109 14.46 30.46 33.93
CA ALA A 109 13.78 30.87 35.16
C ALA A 109 13.79 32.41 35.31
N ASN A 110 14.92 33.06 35.04
CA ASN A 110 15.03 34.52 35.06
C ASN A 110 14.19 35.18 33.96
N ALA A 111 14.18 34.62 32.75
CA ALA A 111 13.34 35.11 31.65
C ALA A 111 11.85 35.01 32.00
N SER A 112 11.42 33.89 32.59
CA SER A 112 10.04 33.68 33.03
C SER A 112 9.64 34.68 34.13
N LYS A 113 10.54 34.96 35.07
CA LYS A 113 10.35 35.99 36.10
C LYS A 113 10.22 37.39 35.50
N ASN A 114 11.04 37.74 34.51
CA ASN A 114 10.96 39.04 33.84
C ASN A 114 9.66 39.21 33.02
N LEU A 115 9.19 38.13 32.39
CA LEU A 115 7.91 38.10 31.69
C LEU A 115 6.73 38.30 32.64
N ASP A 116 6.76 37.67 33.81
CA ASP A 116 5.75 37.86 34.85
C ASP A 116 5.70 39.33 35.33
N LEU A 117 6.86 39.92 35.59
CA LEU A 117 6.97 41.34 35.93
C LEU A 117 6.43 42.26 34.84
N LEU A 118 6.71 41.94 33.56
CA LEU A 118 6.17 42.68 32.42
C LEU A 118 4.64 42.55 32.34
N MET A 119 4.07 41.38 32.58
CA MET A 119 2.62 41.18 32.59
C MET A 119 1.94 41.94 33.73
N VAL A 120 2.57 41.98 34.91
CA VAL A 120 2.12 42.79 36.04
C VAL A 120 2.14 44.28 35.67
N ASP A 121 3.22 44.78 35.07
CA ASP A 121 3.31 46.19 34.67
C ASP A 121 2.36 46.54 33.51
N LEU A 122 2.18 45.63 32.54
CA LEU A 122 1.19 45.79 31.47
C LEU A 122 -0.23 45.91 32.03
N LYS A 123 -0.58 45.09 33.04
CA LYS A 123 -1.87 45.16 33.73
C LYS A 123 -2.03 46.46 34.51
N ALA A 124 -0.98 46.93 35.19
CA ALA A 124 -1.01 48.16 35.98
C ALA A 124 -1.00 49.43 35.10
N ASN A 125 -0.27 49.41 33.99
CA ASN A 125 0.02 50.56 33.13
C ASN A 125 -0.24 50.26 31.63
N PRO A 126 -1.46 49.84 31.24
CA PRO A 126 -1.73 49.36 29.88
C PRO A 126 -1.48 50.42 28.79
N LYS A 127 -1.65 51.71 29.12
CA LYS A 127 -1.41 52.85 28.20
C LYS A 127 0.05 52.98 27.74
N ARG A 128 1.02 52.40 28.46
CA ARG A 128 2.45 52.46 28.09
C ARG A 128 2.83 51.48 26.98
N TYR A 129 2.02 50.44 26.78
CA TYR A 129 2.37 49.29 25.93
C TYR A 129 1.33 48.99 24.84
N VAL A 130 0.08 49.44 25.01
CA VAL A 130 -0.97 49.26 24.01
C VAL A 130 -1.53 50.62 23.59
N HIS A 131 -1.21 51.02 22.37
CA HIS A 131 -1.77 52.19 21.71
C HIS A 131 -2.81 51.74 20.69
N PHE A 132 -4.09 51.97 20.97
CA PHE A 132 -5.14 51.78 19.98
C PHE A 132 -5.31 53.06 19.15
N SER A 133 -4.88 53.03 17.89
CA SER A 133 -5.21 54.10 16.92
C SER A 133 -6.62 53.89 16.38
N VAL A 134 -7.60 54.61 16.93
CA VAL A 134 -9.02 54.55 16.52
C VAL A 134 -9.31 55.53 15.36
N PHE A 135 -8.36 55.74 14.46
CA PHE A 135 -8.52 56.66 13.32
C PHE A 135 -8.31 55.93 11.99
N GLY A 136 -9.22 55.00 11.69
CA GLY A 136 -9.55 54.60 10.33
C GLY A 136 -10.91 55.19 9.99
N GLY A 137 -10.93 56.49 9.67
CA GLY A 137 -12.16 57.22 9.36
C GLY A 137 -12.80 56.69 8.08
N ASN A 138 -13.84 55.87 8.23
CA ASN A 138 -14.89 55.81 7.22
C ASN A 138 -15.79 57.02 7.46
N LYS A 139 -15.73 58.00 6.55
CA LYS A 139 -16.77 59.03 6.42
C LYS A 139 -17.17 59.09 4.96
N ASP A 140 -18.44 58.78 4.76
CA ASP A 140 -19.20 58.92 3.53
C ASP A 140 -19.05 60.31 2.90
N LYS A 141 -18.94 60.36 1.56
CA LYS A 141 -19.89 61.00 0.64
C LYS A 141 -19.39 60.96 -0.80
#